data_AF-A0A239A9X0-F1
#
_entry.id   AF-A0A239A9X0-F1
#
_cell.length_a   1.000
_cell.length_b   1.000
_cell.length_c   1.000
_cell.angle_alpha   90.00
_cell.angle_beta   90.00
_cell.angle_gamma   90.00
#
_symmetry.space_group_name_H-M   'P 1'
#
loop_
_entity.id
_entity.type
_entity.pdbx_description
1 polymer ?
#
loop_
_entity_poly.entity_id
_entity_poly.type
_entity_poly.pdbx_seq_one_letter_code
_entity_poly.pdbx_strand_id
1 'polypeptide(L)'
;MKWWVFLVALVATVIAAWLLVYAEVPLSTVLSLGLGAISLIWLILLLTLPWNLYFGARQVVHEIHVSRERGIEVPDAHEAEALEIARRMRHFAVGGHLVSAALLAVITFFSGAEVGYYFAGFYLLSTFFRPAGAYFSHLHERVTTLMSEARYPREDIVALVSRVERLTTEVTALTESAERLQRDVETLHTDLRVGDEDLDRRITGIARRFEDTVDGLTDNHEVISGLKAFLRLVRTDALGQA
;
A
#
# COMPACT_ATOMS: atom_id res chain seq x y z
N MET A 1 -5.23 -12.70 35.54
CA MET A 1 -3.83 -12.40 35.92
C MET A 1 -2.90 -13.15 34.96
N LYS A 2 -1.87 -12.49 34.40
CA LYS A 2 -0.93 -13.13 33.45
C LYS A 2 -0.13 -14.21 34.19
N TRP A 3 -0.26 -15.48 33.79
CA TRP A 3 0.38 -16.64 34.43
C TRP A 3 1.90 -16.47 34.65
N TRP A 4 2.55 -15.70 33.79
CA TRP A 4 3.97 -15.36 33.91
C TRP A 4 4.33 -14.60 35.20
N VAL A 5 3.42 -13.78 35.75
CA VAL A 5 3.64 -13.08 37.03
C VAL A 5 3.75 -14.07 38.19
N PHE A 6 2.90 -15.09 38.20
CA PHE A 6 2.96 -16.16 39.20
C PHE A 6 4.25 -16.97 39.07
N LEU A 7 4.70 -17.23 37.84
CA LEU A 7 5.95 -17.95 37.60
C LEU A 7 7.17 -17.16 38.10
N VAL A 8 7.23 -15.86 37.82
CA VAL A 8 8.31 -14.99 38.33
C VAL A 8 8.30 -14.93 39.86
N ALA A 9 7.13 -14.78 40.48
CA ALA A 9 6.99 -14.75 41.93
C ALA A 9 7.41 -16.08 42.59
N LEU A 10 7.01 -17.21 41.98
CA LEU A 10 7.39 -18.55 42.44
C LEU A 10 8.91 -18.74 42.38
N VAL A 11 9.54 -18.41 41.25
CA VAL A 11 10.99 -18.50 41.08
C VAL A 11 11.72 -17.61 42.10
N ALA A 12 11.27 -16.37 42.29
CA ALA A 12 11.86 -15.47 43.28
C ALA A 12 11.75 -16.04 44.71
N THR A 13 10.62 -16.66 45.05
CA THR A 13 10.41 -17.30 46.36
C THR A 13 11.32 -18.52 46.55
N VAL A 14 11.47 -19.36 45.53
CA VAL A 14 12.38 -20.53 45.57
C VAL A 14 13.83 -20.09 45.73
N ILE A 15 14.26 -19.04 45.01
CA ILE A 15 15.61 -18.48 45.14
C ILE A 15 15.83 -17.91 46.55
N ALA A 16 14.87 -17.16 47.09
CA ALA A 16 14.95 -16.63 48.44
C ALA A 16 15.03 -17.74 49.51
N ALA A 17 14.21 -18.78 49.38
CA ALA A 17 14.26 -19.94 50.27
C ALA A 17 15.60 -20.68 50.16
N TRP A 18 16.14 -20.84 48.95
CA TRP A 18 17.46 -21.44 48.74
C TRP A 18 18.58 -20.61 49.39
N LEU A 19 18.56 -19.29 49.25
CA LEU A 19 19.55 -18.40 49.87
C LEU A 19 19.51 -18.46 51.41
N LEU A 20 18.31 -18.56 51.99
CA LEU A 20 18.13 -18.65 53.45
C LEU A 20 18.54 -20.02 54.00
N VAL A 21 18.15 -21.10 53.33
CA VAL A 21 18.28 -22.48 53.85
C VAL A 21 19.63 -23.11 53.51
N TYR A 22 20.13 -22.88 52.30
CA TYR A 22 21.34 -23.57 51.80
C TYR A 22 22.57 -22.66 51.72
N ALA A 23 22.39 -21.37 51.45
CA ALA A 23 23.51 -20.43 51.38
C ALA A 23 23.77 -19.70 52.72
N GLU A 24 22.97 -19.99 53.76
CA GLU A 24 23.05 -19.40 55.10
C GLU A 24 23.11 -17.86 55.10
N VAL A 25 22.51 -17.23 54.10
CA VAL A 25 22.52 -15.78 53.96
C VAL A 25 21.59 -15.17 55.02
N PRO A 26 22.03 -14.12 55.75
CA PRO A 26 21.18 -13.45 56.72
C PRO A 26 19.88 -12.95 56.09
N LEU A 27 18.76 -13.10 56.82
CA LEU A 27 17.45 -12.62 56.37
C LEU A 27 17.46 -11.12 56.03
N SER A 28 18.24 -10.32 56.76
CA SER A 28 18.43 -8.90 56.49
C SER A 28 18.98 -8.63 55.08
N THR A 29 19.91 -9.46 54.60
CA THR A 29 20.49 -9.36 53.26
C THR A 29 19.48 -9.73 52.18
N VAL A 30 18.72 -10.81 52.40
CA VAL A 30 17.66 -11.23 51.46
C VAL A 30 16.56 -10.18 51.35
N LEU A 31 16.15 -9.58 52.48
CA LEU A 31 15.19 -8.48 52.50
C LEU A 31 15.73 -7.22 51.82
N SER A 32 17.00 -6.89 52.05
CA SER A 32 17.66 -5.75 51.41
C SER A 32 17.73 -5.92 49.88
N LEU A 33 18.00 -7.14 49.41
CA LEU A 33 17.98 -7.47 47.98
C LEU A 33 16.57 -7.32 47.40
N GLY A 34 15.55 -7.83 48.09
CA GLY A 34 14.15 -7.67 47.70
C GLY A 34 13.73 -6.19 47.62
N LEU A 35 14.12 -5.39 48.61
CA LEU A 35 13.87 -3.94 48.63
C LEU A 35 14.59 -3.24 47.47
N GLY A 36 15.83 -3.64 47.16
CA GLY A 36 16.57 -3.15 46.00
C GLY A 36 15.88 -3.47 44.68
N ALA A 37 15.38 -4.70 44.52
CA ALA A 37 14.63 -5.11 43.33
C ALA A 37 13.32 -4.31 43.16
N ILE A 38 12.55 -4.13 44.24
CA ILE A 38 11.34 -3.30 44.24
C ILE A 38 11.69 -1.85 43.88
N SER A 39 12.77 -1.32 44.46
CA SER A 39 13.24 0.04 44.17
C SER A 39 13.65 0.19 42.70
N LEU A 40 14.24 -0.84 42.08
CA LEU A 40 14.60 -0.82 40.67
C LEU A 40 13.37 -0.89 39.75
N ILE A 41 12.36 -1.70 40.10
CA ILE A 41 11.08 -1.74 39.39
C ILE A 41 10.38 -0.39 39.49
N TRP A 42 10.31 0.18 40.69
CA TRP A 42 9.75 1.52 40.91
C TRP A 42 10.47 2.57 40.07
N LEU A 43 11.80 2.52 40.03
CA LEU A 43 12.62 3.41 39.20
C LEU A 43 12.27 3.30 37.72
N ILE A 44 12.10 2.09 37.20
CA ILE A 44 11.70 1.87 35.79
C ILE A 44 10.32 2.47 35.53
N LEU A 45 9.35 2.25 36.41
CA LEU A 45 8.00 2.82 36.26
C LEU A 45 8.05 4.35 36.25
N LEU A 46 8.81 4.94 37.17
CA LEU A 46 8.98 6.38 37.30
C LEU A 46 9.72 6.99 36.08
N LEU A 47 10.67 6.24 35.52
CA LEU A 47 11.41 6.63 34.32
C LEU A 47 10.55 6.53 33.04
N THR A 48 9.56 5.64 33.00
CA THR A 48 8.83 5.33 31.77
C THR A 48 7.48 6.03 31.70
N LEU A 49 6.61 5.86 32.69
CA LEU A 49 5.21 6.30 32.59
C LEU A 49 5.06 7.82 32.49
N PRO A 50 5.60 8.63 33.41
CA PRO A 50 5.40 10.08 33.39
C PRO A 50 6.02 10.71 32.14
N TRP A 51 7.24 10.28 31.78
CA TRP A 51 7.94 10.79 30.62
C TRP A 51 7.27 10.41 29.30
N ASN A 52 6.77 9.19 29.15
CA ASN A 52 6.06 8.77 27.93
C ASN A 52 4.79 9.60 27.73
N LEU A 53 4.04 9.85 28.79
CA LEU A 53 2.84 10.70 28.72
C LEU A 53 3.20 12.17 28.46
N TYR A 54 4.28 12.68 29.05
CA TYR A 54 4.78 14.03 28.77
C TYR A 54 5.12 14.22 27.28
N PHE A 55 5.92 13.33 26.70
CA PHE A 55 6.31 13.41 25.29
C PHE A 55 5.13 13.14 24.36
N GLY A 56 4.27 12.17 24.68
CA GLY A 56 3.05 11.92 23.93
C GLY A 56 2.12 13.15 23.90
N ALA A 57 1.92 13.81 25.03
CA ALA A 57 1.12 15.04 25.09
C ALA A 57 1.76 16.19 24.27
N ARG A 58 3.09 16.33 24.30
CA ARG A 58 3.80 17.31 23.46
C ARG A 58 3.72 17.00 21.97
N GLN A 59 3.72 15.73 21.59
CA GLN A 59 3.51 15.29 20.21
C GLN A 59 2.10 15.62 19.73
N VAL A 60 1.08 15.40 20.57
CA VAL A 60 -0.31 15.79 20.25
C VAL A 60 -0.42 17.29 19.98
N VAL A 61 0.19 18.13 20.83
CA VAL A 61 0.22 19.58 20.59
C VAL A 61 0.88 19.92 19.26
N HIS A 62 1.99 19.27 18.92
CA HIS A 62 2.65 19.48 17.63
C HIS A 62 1.74 19.14 16.45
N GLU A 63 1.03 18.01 16.51
CA GLU A 63 0.12 17.62 15.44
C GLU A 63 -1.11 18.52 15.32
N ILE A 64 -1.59 19.09 16.44
CA ILE A 64 -2.65 20.10 16.42
C ILE A 64 -2.18 21.33 15.62
N HIS A 65 -0.95 21.82 15.86
CA HIS A 65 -0.40 22.94 15.10
C HIS A 65 -0.27 22.63 13.61
N VAL A 66 0.30 21.46 13.25
CA VAL A 66 0.42 21.02 11.86
C VAL A 66 -0.96 20.91 11.19
N SER A 67 -1.97 20.42 11.90
CA SER A 67 -3.34 20.33 11.37
C SER A 67 -3.95 21.70 11.12
N ARG A 68 -3.72 22.68 12.01
CA ARG A 68 -4.17 24.07 11.82
C ARG A 68 -3.46 24.75 10.66
N GLU A 69 -2.16 24.53 10.48
CA GLU A 69 -1.41 25.04 9.32
C GLU A 69 -1.96 24.50 7.99
N ARG A 70 -2.54 23.29 8.01
CA ARG A 70 -3.24 22.67 6.87
C ARG A 70 -4.70 23.11 6.71
N GLY A 71 -5.17 24.05 7.54
CA GLY A 71 -6.55 24.56 7.50
C GLY A 71 -7.59 23.62 8.10
N ILE A 72 -7.18 22.61 8.88
CA ILE A 72 -8.10 21.72 9.59
C ILE A 72 -8.46 22.38 10.93
N GLU A 73 -9.75 22.65 11.15
CA GLU A 73 -10.23 23.19 12.42
C GLU A 73 -10.12 22.14 13.53
N VAL A 74 -9.36 22.46 14.57
CA VAL A 74 -9.21 21.65 15.78
C VAL A 74 -9.55 22.51 17.01
N PRO A 75 -10.50 22.07 17.86
CA PRO A 75 -10.90 22.81 19.06
C PRO A 75 -9.73 23.19 19.98
N ASP A 76 -9.68 24.45 20.42
CA ASP A 76 -8.65 24.97 21.34
C ASP A 76 -8.59 24.22 22.68
N ALA A 77 -9.72 23.65 23.12
CA ALA A 77 -9.81 22.88 24.35
C ALA A 77 -8.86 21.66 24.36
N HIS A 78 -8.64 21.02 23.20
CA HIS A 78 -7.79 19.83 23.10
C HIS A 78 -6.30 20.18 23.25
N GLU A 79 -5.88 21.33 22.75
CA GLU A 79 -4.52 21.83 22.94
C GLU A 79 -4.27 22.17 24.42
N ALA A 80 -5.22 22.86 25.06
CA ALA A 80 -5.14 23.23 26.46
C ALA A 80 -5.05 22.00 27.38
N GLU A 81 -5.87 20.97 27.11
CA GLU A 81 -5.85 19.71 27.86
C GLU A 81 -4.52 18.98 27.70
N ALA A 82 -4.01 18.87 26.47
CA ALA A 82 -2.71 18.24 26.21
C ALA A 82 -1.56 19.00 26.92
N LEU A 83 -1.57 20.33 26.90
CA LEU A 83 -0.58 21.15 27.62
C LEU A 83 -0.68 21.00 29.14
N GLU A 84 -1.88 20.84 29.69
CA GLU A 84 -2.07 20.58 31.11
C GLU A 84 -1.52 19.19 31.49
N ILE A 85 -1.82 18.15 30.72
CA ILE A 85 -1.28 16.81 30.91
C ILE A 85 0.26 16.86 30.86
N ALA A 86 0.84 17.54 29.86
CA ALA A 86 2.29 17.68 29.75
C ALA A 86 2.88 18.36 31.00
N ARG A 87 2.31 19.46 31.46
CA ARG A 87 2.80 20.15 32.67
C ARG A 87 2.72 19.26 33.90
N ARG A 88 1.59 18.58 34.13
CA ARG A 88 1.41 17.68 35.28
C ARG A 88 2.42 16.53 35.23
N MET A 89 2.55 15.87 34.08
CA MET A 89 3.46 14.73 33.91
C MET A 89 4.93 15.12 34.09
N ARG A 90 5.34 16.33 33.66
CA ARG A 90 6.68 16.85 33.94
C ARG A 90 6.94 16.96 35.45
N HIS A 91 5.99 17.50 36.21
CA HIS A 91 6.13 17.61 37.66
C HIS A 91 6.13 16.23 38.33
N PHE A 92 5.31 15.28 37.88
CA PHE A 92 5.35 13.91 38.39
C PHE A 92 6.67 13.21 38.08
N ALA A 93 7.22 13.40 36.88
CA ALA A 93 8.51 12.84 36.50
C ALA A 93 9.62 13.36 37.43
N VAL A 94 9.82 14.68 37.46
CA VAL A 94 10.90 15.31 38.23
C VAL A 94 10.67 15.15 39.73
N GLY A 95 9.46 15.45 40.20
CA GLY A 95 9.07 15.36 41.60
C GLY A 95 9.13 13.92 42.12
N GLY A 96 8.73 12.94 41.32
CA GLY A 96 8.83 11.52 41.68
C GLY A 96 10.27 11.07 41.90
N HIS A 97 11.20 11.48 41.03
CA HIS A 97 12.63 11.19 41.20
C HIS A 97 13.20 11.88 42.44
N LEU A 98 12.89 13.17 42.64
CA LEU A 98 13.36 13.94 43.80
C LEU A 98 12.84 13.37 45.12
N VAL A 99 11.55 13.09 45.23
CA VAL A 99 10.93 12.53 46.43
C VAL A 99 11.47 11.13 46.71
N SER A 100 11.60 10.28 45.69
CA SER A 100 12.16 8.93 45.87
C SER A 100 13.62 8.98 46.29
N ALA A 101 14.44 9.86 45.70
CA ALA A 101 15.84 10.04 46.09
C ALA A 101 15.95 10.57 47.54
N ALA A 102 15.14 11.55 47.91
CA ALA A 102 15.09 12.09 49.27
C ALA A 102 14.67 11.02 50.28
N LEU A 103 13.62 10.23 49.96
CA LEU A 103 13.16 9.14 50.80
C LEU A 103 14.25 8.10 51.02
N LEU A 104 14.94 7.66 49.95
CA LEU A 104 16.05 6.72 50.05
C LEU A 104 17.21 7.30 50.87
N ALA A 105 17.56 8.58 50.69
CA ALA A 105 18.61 9.22 51.46
C ALA A 105 18.27 9.27 52.96
N VAL A 106 17.02 9.59 53.32
CA VAL A 106 16.54 9.58 54.71
C VAL A 106 16.58 8.16 55.31
N ILE A 107 16.08 7.16 54.59
CA ILE A 107 16.14 5.75 55.03
C ILE A 107 17.60 5.31 55.21
N THR A 108 18.49 5.72 54.31
CA THR A 108 19.92 5.42 54.38
C THR A 108 20.57 6.03 55.61
N PHE A 109 20.25 7.31 55.89
CA PHE A 109 20.76 8.01 57.06
C PHE A 109 20.40 7.29 58.37
N PHE A 110 19.16 6.81 58.50
CA PHE A 110 18.73 6.07 59.69
C PHE A 110 19.19 4.61 59.74
N SER A 111 19.37 3.95 58.59
CA SER A 111 19.78 2.54 58.53
C SER A 111 21.29 2.33 58.60
N GLY A 112 22.09 3.37 58.35
CA GLY A 112 23.56 3.29 58.29
C GLY A 112 24.10 2.54 57.07
N ALA A 113 23.23 2.14 56.13
CA ALA A 113 23.60 1.34 54.96
C ALA A 113 24.06 2.23 53.79
N GLU A 114 25.37 2.44 53.63
CA GLU A 114 25.95 3.33 52.60
C GLU A 114 25.42 3.10 51.17
N VAL A 115 25.03 1.86 50.86
CA VAL A 115 24.49 1.46 49.56
C VAL A 115 23.31 2.33 49.10
N GLY A 116 22.46 2.80 50.02
CA GLY A 116 21.27 3.56 49.67
C GLY A 116 21.55 4.97 49.13
N TYR A 117 22.70 5.57 49.43
CA TYR A 117 23.12 6.83 48.82
C TYR A 117 23.41 6.67 47.32
N TYR A 118 23.98 5.54 46.90
CA TYR A 118 24.17 5.26 45.47
C TYR A 118 22.82 5.16 44.75
N PHE A 119 21.84 4.48 45.34
CA PHE A 119 20.49 4.44 44.78
C PHE A 119 19.84 5.82 44.69
N ALA A 120 19.96 6.66 45.73
CA ALA A 120 19.47 8.04 45.67
C ALA A 120 20.14 8.83 44.52
N GLY A 121 21.46 8.68 44.34
CA GLY A 121 22.19 9.26 43.22
C GLY A 121 21.70 8.76 41.85
N PHE A 122 21.47 7.45 41.70
CA PHE A 122 20.90 6.87 40.48
C PHE A 122 19.49 7.39 40.18
N TYR A 123 18.65 7.56 41.20
CA TYR A 123 17.32 8.15 41.03
C TYR A 123 17.40 9.58 40.49
N LEU A 124 18.33 10.39 40.98
CA LEU A 124 18.53 11.74 40.45
C LEU A 124 19.09 11.72 39.02
N LEU A 125 20.14 10.93 38.77
CA LEU A 125 20.80 10.85 37.47
C LEU A 125 19.84 10.34 36.38
N SER A 126 19.02 9.34 36.70
CA SER A 126 18.08 8.74 35.76
C SER A 126 16.99 9.71 35.27
N THR A 127 16.71 10.79 36.01
CA THR A 127 15.82 11.88 35.57
C THR A 127 16.21 12.41 34.18
N PHE A 128 17.50 12.37 33.84
CA PHE A 128 18.03 12.88 32.56
C PHE A 128 18.07 11.84 31.44
N PHE A 129 17.99 10.54 31.75
CA PHE A 129 18.13 9.49 30.74
C PHE A 129 17.00 9.49 29.72
N ARG A 130 15.76 9.71 30.14
CA ARG A 130 14.61 9.70 29.22
C ARG A 130 14.56 10.93 28.30
N PRO A 131 14.80 12.17 28.79
CA PRO A 131 15.02 13.33 27.94
C PRO A 131 16.15 13.15 26.93
N ALA A 132 17.29 12.60 27.37
CA ALA A 132 18.41 12.31 26.48
C ALA A 132 17.99 11.32 25.38
N GLY A 133 17.28 10.24 25.75
CA GLY A 133 16.74 9.28 24.79
C GLY A 133 15.83 9.93 23.74
N ALA A 134 14.90 10.80 24.15
CA ALA A 134 14.02 11.53 23.23
C ALA A 134 14.80 12.45 22.28
N TYR A 135 15.84 13.13 22.78
CA TYR A 135 16.73 13.93 21.94
C TYR A 135 17.47 13.08 20.89
N PHE A 136 18.01 11.93 21.27
CA PHE A 136 18.66 11.02 20.33
C PHE A 136 17.70 10.42 19.31
N SER A 137 16.47 10.09 19.70
CA SER A 137 15.44 9.65 18.77
C SER A 137 15.14 10.72 17.72
N HIS A 138 15.00 11.98 18.13
CA HIS A 138 14.80 13.08 17.20
C HIS A 138 16.00 13.29 16.27
N LEU A 139 17.23 13.18 16.79
CA LEU A 139 18.44 13.27 15.97
C LEU A 139 18.50 12.13 14.95
N HIS A 140 18.16 10.91 15.36
CA HIS A 140 18.11 9.76 14.46
C HIS A 140 17.07 9.92 13.36
N GLU A 141 15.87 10.39 13.70
CA GLU A 141 14.81 10.68 12.73
C GLU A 141 15.28 11.72 11.70
N ARG A 142 15.87 12.82 12.17
CA ARG A 142 16.42 13.86 11.30
C ARG A 142 17.55 13.36 10.40
N VAL A 143 18.46 12.53 10.92
CA VAL A 143 19.50 11.89 10.12
C VAL A 143 18.88 10.95 9.07
N THR A 144 17.84 10.22 9.43
CA THR A 144 17.13 9.32 8.51
C THR A 144 16.42 10.11 7.41
N THR A 145 15.78 11.24 7.73
CA THR A 145 15.18 12.13 6.74
C THR A 145 16.23 12.68 5.79
N LEU A 146 17.35 13.21 6.31
CA LEU A 146 18.46 13.70 5.49
C LEU A 146 19.05 12.59 4.61
N MET A 147 19.16 11.37 5.13
CA MET A 147 19.59 10.21 4.36
C MET A 147 18.60 9.84 3.27
N SER A 148 17.29 9.93 3.53
CA SER A 148 16.25 9.69 2.54
C SER A 148 16.29 10.74 1.43
N GLU A 149 16.42 12.02 1.78
CA GLU A 149 16.55 13.13 0.82
C GLU A 149 17.83 13.00 -0.02
N ALA A 150 18.93 12.53 0.58
CA ALA A 150 20.17 12.28 -0.15
C ALA A 150 20.11 11.03 -1.05
N ARG A 151 19.36 10.00 -0.65
CA ARG A 151 19.25 8.72 -1.40
C ARG A 151 18.24 8.79 -2.56
N TYR A 152 17.19 9.59 -2.43
CA TYR A 152 16.17 9.78 -3.47
C TYR A 152 15.96 11.29 -3.70
N PRO A 153 16.86 11.94 -4.47
CA PRO A 153 16.69 13.35 -4.77
C PRO A 153 15.37 13.57 -5.50
N ARG A 154 14.70 14.69 -5.21
CA ARG A 154 13.38 15.03 -5.80
C ARG A 154 13.40 15.02 -7.32
N GLU A 155 14.55 15.33 -7.91
CA GLU A 155 14.79 15.30 -9.35
C GLU A 155 14.56 13.91 -9.96
N ASP A 156 14.96 12.83 -9.27
CA ASP A 156 14.79 11.45 -9.76
C ASP A 156 13.31 11.04 -9.77
N ILE A 157 12.53 11.50 -8.79
CA ILE A 157 11.09 11.25 -8.73
C ILE A 157 10.37 12.03 -9.83
N VAL A 158 10.73 13.29 -10.07
CA VAL A 158 10.17 14.10 -11.16
C VAL A 158 10.54 13.50 -12.54
N ALA A 159 11.78 13.03 -12.69
CA ALA A 159 12.23 12.32 -13.89
C ALA A 159 11.45 11.01 -14.10
N LEU A 160 11.13 10.28 -13.02
CA LEU A 160 10.33 9.07 -13.10
C LEU A 160 8.87 9.37 -13.48
N VAL A 161 8.24 10.37 -12.85
CA VAL A 161 6.85 10.78 -13.16
C VAL A 161 6.71 11.21 -14.61
N SER A 162 7.62 12.07 -15.09
CA SER A 162 7.62 12.50 -16.50
C SER A 162 7.85 11.33 -17.46
N ARG A 163 8.70 10.35 -17.09
CA ARG A 163 8.91 9.14 -17.89
C ARG A 163 7.66 8.26 -17.95
N VAL A 164 6.93 8.13 -16.84
CA VAL A 164 5.66 7.40 -16.79
C VAL A 164 4.61 8.10 -17.65
N GLU A 165 4.46 9.41 -17.54
CA GLU A 165 3.50 10.20 -18.32
C GLU A 165 3.76 10.09 -19.83
N ARG A 166 5.03 10.14 -20.24
CA ARG A 166 5.42 9.89 -21.64
C ARG A 166 5.05 8.49 -22.09
N LEU A 167 5.36 7.46 -21.29
CA LEU A 167 5.02 6.07 -21.62
C LEU A 167 3.50 5.88 -21.72
N THR A 168 2.71 6.48 -20.84
CA THR A 168 1.26 6.44 -20.92
C THR A 168 0.76 7.05 -22.22
N THR A 169 1.30 8.21 -22.61
CA THR A 169 0.95 8.89 -23.87
C THR A 169 1.30 8.03 -25.09
N GLU A 170 2.49 7.42 -25.10
CA GLU A 170 2.93 6.52 -26.17
C GLU A 170 2.04 5.27 -26.27
N VAL A 171 1.68 4.67 -25.13
CA VAL A 171 0.77 3.51 -25.08
C VAL A 171 -0.60 3.88 -25.62
N THR A 172 -1.18 5.02 -25.22
CA THR A 172 -2.47 5.48 -25.74
C THR A 172 -2.42 5.69 -27.25
N ALA A 173 -1.37 6.33 -27.77
CA ALA A 173 -1.21 6.53 -29.21
C ALA A 173 -1.07 5.21 -29.99
N LEU A 174 -0.35 4.24 -29.42
CA LEU A 174 -0.22 2.89 -29.98
C LEU A 174 -1.57 2.15 -29.99
N THR A 175 -2.34 2.23 -28.92
CA THR A 175 -3.68 1.64 -28.84
C THR A 175 -4.62 2.26 -29.88
N GLU A 176 -4.66 3.59 -30.01
CA GLU A 176 -5.47 4.26 -31.03
C GLU A 176 -5.05 3.85 -32.46
N SER A 177 -3.75 3.69 -32.69
CA SER A 177 -3.23 3.26 -33.99
C SER A 177 -3.64 1.82 -34.31
N ALA A 178 -3.59 0.92 -33.32
CA ALA A 178 -4.04 -0.46 -33.46
C ALA A 178 -5.55 -0.53 -33.76
N GLU A 179 -6.37 0.26 -33.08
CA GLU A 179 -7.81 0.34 -33.33
C GLU A 179 -8.14 0.89 -34.73
N ARG A 180 -7.39 1.88 -35.21
CA ARG A 180 -7.53 2.38 -36.59
C ARG A 180 -7.21 1.29 -37.61
N LEU A 181 -6.08 0.60 -37.42
CA LEU A 181 -5.66 -0.47 -38.33
C LEU A 181 -6.68 -1.60 -38.37
N GLN A 182 -7.27 -1.97 -37.22
CA GLN A 182 -8.32 -2.98 -37.16
C GLN A 182 -9.57 -2.54 -37.94
N ARG A 183 -10.01 -1.28 -37.80
CA ARG A 183 -11.14 -0.74 -38.57
C ARG A 183 -10.88 -0.72 -40.07
N ASP A 184 -9.66 -0.38 -40.49
CA ASP A 184 -9.28 -0.37 -41.90
C ASP A 184 -9.31 -1.80 -42.48
N VAL A 185 -8.84 -2.80 -41.72
CA VAL A 185 -8.92 -4.22 -42.10
C VAL A 185 -10.37 -4.69 -42.23
N GLU A 186 -11.24 -4.34 -41.29
CA GLU A 186 -12.67 -4.68 -41.34
C GLU A 186 -13.37 -4.06 -42.56
N THR A 187 -13.05 -2.80 -42.86
CA THR A 187 -13.57 -2.09 -44.03
C THR A 187 -13.10 -2.76 -45.32
N LEU A 188 -11.80 -3.03 -45.43
CA LEU A 188 -11.21 -3.70 -46.59
C LEU A 188 -11.82 -5.10 -46.80
N HIS A 189 -12.05 -5.85 -45.72
CA HIS A 189 -12.68 -7.16 -45.76
C HIS A 189 -14.13 -7.07 -46.28
N THR A 190 -14.87 -6.04 -45.85
CA THR A 190 -16.24 -5.80 -46.31
C THR A 190 -16.27 -5.42 -47.79
N ASP A 191 -15.39 -4.53 -48.24
CA ASP A 191 -15.28 -4.11 -49.64
C ASP A 191 -14.93 -5.28 -50.56
N LEU A 192 -13.99 -6.15 -50.13
CA LEU A 192 -13.65 -7.38 -50.85
C LEU A 192 -14.87 -8.31 -50.97
N ARG A 193 -15.63 -8.48 -49.89
CA ARG A 193 -16.83 -9.33 -49.88
C ARG A 193 -17.92 -8.81 -50.82
N VAL A 194 -18.12 -7.49 -50.85
CA VAL A 194 -19.08 -6.84 -51.77
C VAL A 194 -18.62 -6.95 -53.22
N GLY A 195 -17.31 -6.76 -53.48
CA GLY A 195 -16.73 -6.92 -54.81
C GLY A 195 -16.87 -8.34 -55.36
N ASP A 196 -16.70 -9.35 -54.51
CA ASP A 196 -16.87 -10.76 -54.87
C ASP A 196 -18.34 -11.08 -55.23
N GLU A 197 -19.29 -10.59 -54.44
CA GLU A 197 -20.73 -10.72 -54.74
C GLU A 197 -21.14 -10.02 -56.05
N ASP A 198 -20.59 -8.83 -56.35
CA ASP A 198 -20.86 -8.15 -57.63
C ASP A 198 -20.27 -8.93 -58.81
N LEU A 199 -19.07 -9.48 -58.65
CA LEU A 199 -18.42 -10.30 -59.66
C LEU A 199 -19.25 -11.55 -59.96
N ASP A 200 -19.74 -12.24 -58.93
CA ASP A 200 -20.57 -13.44 -59.07
C ASP A 200 -21.92 -13.15 -59.76
N ARG A 201 -22.55 -12.01 -59.44
CA ARG A 201 -23.76 -11.53 -60.15
C ARG A 201 -23.48 -11.26 -61.63
N ARG A 202 -22.34 -10.63 -61.96
CA ARG A 202 -21.94 -10.38 -63.35
C ARG A 202 -21.69 -11.67 -64.10
N ILE A 203 -21.00 -12.64 -63.50
CA ILE A 203 -20.75 -13.96 -64.09
C ILE A 203 -22.08 -14.66 -64.37
N THR A 204 -23.00 -14.67 -63.40
CA THR A 204 -24.35 -15.25 -63.57
C THR A 204 -25.13 -14.55 -64.67
N GLY A 205 -25.05 -13.22 -64.76
CA GLY A 205 -25.67 -12.44 -65.83
C GLY A 205 -25.09 -12.74 -67.21
N ILE A 206 -23.77 -12.90 -67.32
CA ILE A 206 -23.09 -13.32 -68.56
C ILE A 206 -23.52 -14.73 -68.96
N ALA A 207 -23.60 -15.66 -68.01
CA ALA A 207 -24.02 -17.04 -68.27
C ALA A 207 -25.44 -17.09 -68.84
N ARG A 208 -26.41 -16.37 -68.24
CA ARG A 208 -27.79 -16.30 -68.77
C ARG A 208 -27.84 -15.71 -70.18
N ARG A 209 -27.11 -14.61 -70.41
CA ARG A 209 -27.09 -13.98 -71.75
C ARG A 209 -26.48 -14.89 -72.81
N PHE A 210 -25.49 -15.69 -72.43
CA PHE A 210 -24.91 -16.71 -73.29
C PHE A 210 -25.95 -17.79 -73.62
N GLU A 211 -26.68 -18.29 -72.62
CA GLU A 211 -27.77 -19.26 -72.78
C GLU A 211 -28.87 -18.72 -73.71
N ASP A 212 -29.37 -17.50 -73.48
CA ASP A 212 -30.36 -16.86 -74.36
C ASP A 212 -29.88 -16.73 -75.82
N THR A 213 -28.58 -16.45 -76.02
CA THR A 213 -27.99 -16.34 -77.36
C THR A 213 -27.88 -17.71 -78.04
N VAL A 214 -27.56 -18.76 -77.28
CA VAL A 214 -27.50 -20.15 -77.77
C VAL A 214 -28.90 -20.66 -78.12
N ASP A 215 -29.89 -20.39 -77.29
CA ASP A 215 -31.29 -20.74 -77.56
C ASP A 215 -31.80 -20.02 -78.82
N GLY A 216 -31.54 -18.72 -78.96
CA GLY A 216 -31.88 -17.98 -80.17
C GLY A 216 -31.20 -18.51 -81.43
N LEU A 217 -29.98 -19.04 -81.34
CA LEU A 217 -29.30 -19.72 -82.46
C LEU A 217 -29.93 -21.07 -82.78
N THR A 218 -30.38 -21.81 -81.76
CA THR A 218 -31.07 -23.10 -81.90
C THR A 218 -32.44 -22.92 -82.54
N ASP A 219 -33.23 -21.94 -82.10
CA ASP A 219 -34.52 -21.59 -82.69
C ASP A 219 -34.37 -21.22 -84.18
N ASN A 220 -33.36 -20.41 -84.51
CA ASN A 220 -33.06 -20.08 -85.90
C ASN A 220 -32.71 -21.34 -86.73
N HIS A 221 -32.03 -22.32 -86.13
CA HIS A 221 -31.75 -23.60 -86.79
C HIS A 221 -33.03 -24.41 -87.02
N GLU A 222 -33.94 -24.47 -86.05
CA GLU A 222 -35.24 -25.13 -86.19
C GLU A 222 -36.12 -24.48 -87.27
N VAL A 223 -36.17 -23.14 -87.32
CA VAL A 223 -36.89 -22.39 -88.37
C VAL A 223 -36.34 -22.72 -89.76
N ILE A 224 -35.01 -22.78 -89.93
CA ILE A 224 -34.37 -23.14 -91.20
C ILE A 224 -34.70 -24.59 -91.58
N SER A 225 -34.74 -25.50 -90.60
CA SER A 225 -35.12 -26.90 -90.82
C SER A 225 -36.60 -27.03 -91.22
N GLY A 226 -37.49 -26.30 -90.56
CA GLY A 226 -38.92 -26.21 -90.89
C GLY A 226 -39.17 -25.62 -92.28
N LEU A 227 -38.44 -24.57 -92.67
CA LEU A 227 -38.52 -23.99 -94.01
C LEU A 227 -38.06 -24.98 -95.09
N LYS A 228 -37.00 -25.77 -94.83
CA LYS A 228 -36.58 -26.85 -95.72
C LYS A 228 -37.63 -27.95 -95.84
N ALA A 229 -38.30 -28.31 -94.75
CA ALA A 229 -39.40 -29.28 -94.77
C ALA A 229 -40.61 -28.76 -95.55
N PHE A 230 -40.97 -27.48 -95.38
CA PHE A 230 -42.04 -26.82 -96.14
C PHE A 230 -41.72 -26.74 -97.64
N LEU A 231 -40.49 -26.33 -98.00
CA LEU A 231 -40.04 -26.35 -99.40
C LEU A 231 -40.09 -27.76 -99.99
N ARG A 232 -39.81 -28.79 -99.19
CA ARG A 232 -39.95 -30.19 -99.61
C ARG A 232 -41.43 -30.56 -99.83
N LEU A 233 -42.33 -30.12 -98.96
CA LEU A 233 -43.78 -30.35 -99.06
C LEU A 233 -44.39 -29.69 -100.31
N VAL A 234 -44.10 -28.40 -100.53
CA VAL A 234 -44.55 -27.65 -101.73
C VAL A 234 -44.01 -28.29 -103.00
N ARG A 235 -42.77 -28.79 -102.97
CA ARG A 235 -42.19 -29.54 -104.11
C ARG A 235 -42.89 -30.87 -104.36
N THR A 236 -43.37 -31.56 -103.33
CA THR A 236 -44.15 -32.80 -103.51
C THR A 236 -45.58 -32.54 -104.00
N ASP A 237 -46.24 -31.47 -103.56
CA ASP A 237 -47.57 -31.08 -104.07
C ASP A 237 -47.52 -30.63 -105.53
N ALA A 238 -46.45 -29.93 -105.93
CA ALA A 238 -46.21 -29.55 -107.32
C ALA A 238 -45.92 -30.74 -108.26
N LEU A 239 -45.69 -31.94 -107.73
CA LEU A 239 -45.47 -33.17 -108.50
C LEU A 239 -46.65 -34.16 -108.40
N GLY A 240 -47.74 -33.79 -107.72
CA GLY A 240 -48.95 -34.61 -107.56
C GLY A 240 -50.08 -34.33 -108.57
N GLN A 241 -49.88 -33.40 -109.51
CA GLN A 241 -50.80 -33.16 -110.63
C GLN A 241 -50.04 -33.22 -111.96
N ALA A 242 -49.65 -34.43 -112.34
CA ALA A 242 -49.37 -34.82 -113.71
C ALA A 242 -49.81 -36.28 -113.89
#